data_AF-A0A4S4NPR4-F1
#
_entry.id   AF-A0A4S4NPR4-F1
#
_cell.length_a   1.000
_cell.length_b   1.000
_cell.length_c   1.000
_cell.angle_alpha   90.00
_cell.angle_beta   90.00
_cell.angle_gamma   90.00
#
_symmetry.space_group_name_H-M   'P 1'
#
loop_
_entity.id
_entity.type
_entity.pdbx_description
1 polymer ?
#
loop_
_entity_poly.entity_id
_entity_poly.type
_entity_poly.pdbx_seq_one_letter_code
_entity_poly.pdbx_strand_id
1 'polypeptide(L)'
;MRQFTLLCFTLLLSLSVHAQSPVDVGGEGMQTTALEEATGADLFATNFDESNVGFLHVYVDPTSDPLETYLLRGQEMSDTAVAMLPTRLRRLAKDDNATFYATIAIKGINENLYLTRLDGPRRDQIDMFAIRDGKVKHLKTLAYLDCAGTECLQMDSYITDVNLDTNFDLIQIARRSTEANGTTDERRSVYYMSPDSRRWRVTEELDVPWEGIQFHEPGSEQDN
;
A
#
# COMPACT_ATOMS: atom_id res chain seq x y z
N MET A 1 -49.04 72.86 6.62
CA MET A 1 -49.08 72.15 7.91
C MET A 1 -48.53 70.75 7.70
N ARG A 2 -47.53 70.36 8.51
CA ARG A 2 -47.11 69.01 8.95
C ARG A 2 -47.23 67.83 7.96
N GLN A 3 -46.08 67.36 7.44
CA GLN A 3 -45.36 66.16 7.91
C GLN A 3 -46.04 64.85 7.53
N PHE A 4 -45.40 64.03 6.68
CA PHE A 4 -44.91 62.69 7.06
C PHE A 4 -44.08 62.12 5.91
N THR A 5 -42.76 62.18 6.05
CA THR A 5 -41.79 61.52 5.19
C THR A 5 -41.65 60.07 5.68
N LEU A 6 -42.10 59.10 4.91
CA LEU A 6 -41.92 57.68 5.23
C LEU A 6 -40.65 57.17 4.53
N LEU A 7 -39.60 56.99 5.31
CA LEU A 7 -38.30 56.44 4.92
C LEU A 7 -38.40 54.90 5.03
N CYS A 8 -38.44 54.19 3.91
CA CYS A 8 -38.41 52.72 3.91
C CYS A 8 -36.97 52.25 3.70
N PHE A 9 -36.33 51.85 4.80
CA PHE A 9 -34.99 51.28 4.84
C PHE A 9 -35.07 49.79 4.47
N THR A 10 -34.63 49.40 3.28
CA THR A 10 -34.42 47.99 2.91
C THR A 10 -33.01 47.56 3.31
N LEU A 11 -32.92 46.81 4.41
CA LEU A 11 -31.72 46.18 4.91
C LEU A 11 -31.54 44.82 4.20
N LEU A 12 -30.63 44.75 3.23
CA LEU A 12 -30.19 43.46 2.65
C LEU A 12 -29.13 42.87 3.59
N LEU A 13 -29.53 41.88 4.39
CA LEU A 13 -28.63 41.03 5.16
C LEU A 13 -27.79 40.16 4.22
N SER A 14 -26.50 40.47 4.11
CA SER A 14 -25.50 39.55 3.59
C SER A 14 -25.25 38.43 4.62
N LEU A 15 -25.76 37.23 4.34
CA LEU A 15 -25.35 36.02 5.03
C LEU A 15 -23.90 35.71 4.65
N SER A 16 -22.98 36.01 5.56
CA SER A 16 -21.60 35.51 5.51
C SER A 16 -21.64 34.00 5.69
N VAL A 17 -21.60 33.25 4.58
CA VAL A 17 -21.24 31.83 4.62
C VAL A 17 -19.85 31.76 5.23
N HIS A 18 -19.80 31.36 6.51
CA HIS A 18 -18.55 30.96 7.15
C HIS A 18 -18.12 29.69 6.46
N ALA A 19 -17.31 29.82 5.42
CA ALA A 19 -16.45 28.74 4.97
C ALA A 19 -15.61 28.36 6.19
N GLN A 20 -15.98 27.25 6.83
CA GLN A 20 -15.13 26.63 7.84
C GLN A 20 -13.81 26.35 7.13
N SER A 21 -12.75 27.03 7.57
CA SER A 21 -11.39 26.71 7.17
C SER A 21 -11.21 25.20 7.31
N PRO A 22 -10.53 24.54 6.35
CA PRO A 22 -10.19 23.14 6.52
C PRO A 22 -9.54 23.01 7.90
N VAL A 23 -10.10 22.11 8.71
CA VAL A 23 -9.52 21.76 10.00
C VAL A 23 -8.10 21.33 9.71
N ASP A 24 -7.16 22.19 10.10
CA ASP A 24 -5.74 21.86 10.14
C ASP A 24 -5.61 20.81 11.24
N VAL A 25 -5.67 19.54 10.83
CA VAL A 25 -5.38 18.40 11.70
C VAL A 25 -3.86 18.39 11.89
N GLY A 26 -3.38 19.35 12.67
CA GLY A 26 -2.05 19.32 13.23
C GLY A 26 -1.93 18.10 14.12
N GLY A 27 -1.12 17.14 13.69
CA GLY A 27 -0.90 15.90 14.43
C GLY A 27 0.26 15.13 13.84
N GLU A 28 1.46 15.71 13.96
CA GLU A 28 2.76 15.12 13.65
C GLU A 28 2.94 14.71 12.18
N GLY A 29 3.66 15.55 11.42
CA GLY A 29 4.18 15.15 10.12
C GLY A 29 4.87 13.78 10.21
N MET A 30 4.76 12.99 9.13
CA MET A 30 5.53 11.75 8.96
C MET A 30 6.92 11.93 9.55
N GLN A 31 7.26 11.09 10.52
CA GLN A 31 8.59 11.10 11.09
C GLN A 31 9.53 10.70 9.96
N THR A 32 10.17 11.69 9.34
CA THR A 32 11.53 11.54 8.87
C THR A 32 12.28 11.14 10.14
N THR A 33 12.42 9.83 10.37
CA THR A 33 13.27 9.33 11.44
C THR A 33 14.58 10.06 11.28
N ALA A 34 14.91 10.92 12.24
CA ALA A 34 16.18 11.62 12.26
C ALA A 34 17.24 10.53 12.06
N LEU A 35 18.00 10.65 10.97
CA LEU A 35 19.04 9.71 10.57
C LEU A 35 20.02 9.54 11.76
N GLU A 36 19.76 8.57 12.63
CA GLU A 36 20.71 8.14 13.65
C GLU A 36 21.80 7.34 12.93
N GLU A 37 23.00 7.93 12.88
CA GLU A 37 24.24 7.37 12.34
C GLU A 37 24.09 6.57 11.04
N ALA A 38 23.84 7.27 9.92
CA ALA A 38 24.00 6.85 8.52
C ALA A 38 24.39 5.37 8.34
N THR A 39 23.46 4.46 8.61
CA THR A 39 23.68 3.05 8.33
C THR A 39 23.50 2.87 6.83
N GLY A 40 24.11 1.86 6.22
CA GLY A 40 23.87 1.55 4.80
C GLY A 40 22.38 1.34 4.47
N ALA A 41 21.53 1.10 5.49
CA ALA A 41 20.08 0.99 5.36
C ALA A 41 19.38 2.34 5.10
N ASP A 42 19.97 3.49 5.43
CA ASP A 42 19.35 4.79 5.12
C ASP A 42 19.34 5.05 3.60
N LEU A 43 20.35 4.52 2.88
CA LEU A 43 20.37 4.53 1.42
C LEU A 43 19.27 3.66 0.80
N PHE A 44 18.73 2.70 1.53
CA PHE A 44 17.56 1.95 1.05
C PHE A 44 16.34 2.88 1.00
N ALA A 45 16.09 3.64 2.07
CA ALA A 45 14.94 4.54 2.17
C ALA A 45 14.90 5.61 1.08
N THR A 46 16.05 6.10 0.60
CA THR A 46 16.11 7.14 -0.45
C THR A 46 15.64 6.69 -1.84
N ASN A 47 15.33 5.39 -2.02
CA ASN A 47 14.80 4.89 -3.30
C ASN A 47 13.26 4.98 -3.36
N PHE A 48 12.60 5.41 -2.29
CA PHE A 48 11.14 5.38 -2.18
C PHE A 48 10.56 6.79 -2.07
N ASP A 49 9.49 7.02 -2.83
CA ASP A 49 8.63 8.17 -2.61
C ASP A 49 7.64 7.86 -1.48
N GLU A 50 7.48 8.80 -0.55
CA GLU A 50 6.51 8.70 0.54
C GLU A 50 5.09 8.93 0.02
N SER A 51 4.16 8.09 0.47
CA SER A 51 2.75 8.17 0.11
C SER A 51 1.86 8.00 1.34
N ASN A 52 0.80 8.81 1.41
CA ASN A 52 -0.22 8.70 2.43
C ASN A 52 -1.40 7.87 1.89
N VAL A 53 -1.68 6.73 2.53
CA VAL A 53 -2.72 5.79 2.10
C VAL A 53 -3.71 5.56 3.23
N GLY A 54 -5.01 5.59 2.93
CA GLY A 54 -6.06 5.15 3.86
C GLY A 54 -6.60 3.75 3.52
N PHE A 55 -6.56 3.42 2.23
CA PHE A 55 -6.99 2.14 1.69
C PHE A 55 -6.17 1.88 0.42
N LEU A 56 -5.41 0.79 0.40
CA LEU A 56 -4.54 0.44 -0.72
C LEU A 56 -4.72 -1.02 -1.10
N HIS A 57 -5.18 -1.27 -2.32
CA HIS A 57 -5.15 -2.60 -2.93
C HIS A 57 -3.75 -2.84 -3.52
N VAL A 58 -3.10 -3.90 -3.07
CA VAL A 58 -1.80 -4.37 -3.50
C VAL A 58 -2.00 -5.67 -4.25
N TYR A 59 -1.85 -5.61 -5.57
CA TYR A 59 -1.87 -6.77 -6.47
C TYR A 59 -0.57 -6.78 -7.28
N VAL A 60 -0.38 -7.74 -8.18
CA VAL A 60 0.68 -7.68 -9.18
C VAL A 60 0.03 -7.52 -10.55
N ASP A 61 0.53 -6.58 -11.33
CA ASP A 61 0.14 -6.39 -12.72
C ASP A 61 1.36 -6.59 -13.62
N PRO A 62 1.53 -7.79 -14.18
CA PRO A 62 2.63 -8.08 -15.10
C PRO A 62 2.43 -7.43 -16.48
N THR A 63 1.22 -6.93 -16.78
CA THR A 63 0.94 -6.28 -18.05
C THR A 63 1.56 -4.89 -18.06
N SER A 64 2.08 -4.47 -19.21
CA SER A 64 2.59 -3.12 -19.40
C SER A 64 1.79 -2.44 -20.50
N ASP A 65 0.54 -2.08 -20.20
CA ASP A 65 -0.12 -1.08 -21.03
C ASP A 65 0.63 0.24 -20.81
N PRO A 66 1.26 0.84 -21.85
CA PRO A 66 2.00 2.09 -21.72
C PRO A 66 1.12 3.30 -21.34
N LEU A 67 -0.21 3.16 -21.41
CA LEU A 67 -1.17 4.18 -21.00
C LEU A 67 -1.68 3.97 -19.57
N GLU A 68 -1.48 2.79 -18.99
CA GLU A 68 -1.93 2.49 -17.63
C GLU A 68 -0.92 3.03 -16.60
N THR A 69 -1.44 3.80 -15.64
CA THR A 69 -0.65 4.24 -14.49
C THR A 69 -0.86 3.28 -13.34
N TYR A 70 0.02 2.28 -13.24
CA TYR A 70 0.03 1.36 -12.12
C TYR A 70 0.87 1.91 -10.95
N LEU A 71 0.21 2.18 -9.80
CA LEU A 71 0.84 2.81 -8.63
C LEU A 71 2.09 2.07 -8.14
N LEU A 72 2.10 0.74 -8.20
CA LEU A 72 3.19 -0.08 -7.66
C LEU A 72 4.19 -0.53 -8.73
N ARG A 73 4.24 0.16 -9.88
CA ARG A 73 5.26 -0.09 -10.91
C ARG A 73 6.67 0.18 -10.38
N GLY A 74 6.82 1.28 -9.64
CA GLY A 74 8.05 1.67 -8.97
C GLY A 74 9.20 2.08 -9.88
N GLN A 75 10.36 2.33 -9.28
CA GLN A 75 11.62 2.65 -9.95
C GLN A 75 12.66 1.57 -9.63
N GLU A 76 13.50 1.21 -10.61
CA GLU A 76 14.52 0.19 -10.42
C GLU A 76 15.46 0.58 -9.26
N MET A 77 15.66 -0.35 -8.33
CA MET A 77 16.49 -0.12 -7.17
C MET A 77 17.98 -0.13 -7.54
N SER A 78 18.74 0.78 -6.94
CA SER A 78 20.21 0.71 -7.05
C SER A 78 20.79 -0.59 -6.47
N ASP A 79 21.92 -1.05 -7.00
CA ASP A 79 22.66 -2.22 -6.48
C ASP A 79 22.93 -2.13 -4.97
N THR A 80 23.18 -0.91 -4.48
CA THR A 80 23.42 -0.67 -3.05
C THR A 80 22.17 -0.92 -2.22
N ALA A 81 21.00 -0.46 -2.68
CA ALA A 81 19.73 -0.71 -2.01
C ALA A 81 19.36 -2.20 -2.07
N VAL A 82 19.55 -2.86 -3.22
CA VAL A 82 19.36 -4.31 -3.36
C VAL A 82 20.26 -5.08 -2.40
N ALA A 83 21.51 -4.67 -2.20
CA ALA A 83 22.44 -5.31 -1.27
C ALA A 83 21.98 -5.27 0.20
N MET A 84 21.09 -4.34 0.58
CA MET A 84 20.50 -4.25 1.91
C MET A 84 19.36 -5.22 2.15
N LEU A 85 18.69 -5.69 1.09
CA LEU A 85 17.59 -6.66 1.20
C LEU A 85 18.04 -7.99 1.83
N PRO A 86 17.16 -8.74 2.52
CA PRO A 86 17.50 -10.05 3.07
C PRO A 86 18.13 -11.00 2.04
N THR A 87 19.20 -11.70 2.43
CA THR A 87 19.97 -12.61 1.53
C THR A 87 19.08 -13.61 0.77
N ARG A 88 18.01 -14.11 1.39
CA ARG A 88 17.06 -15.03 0.75
C ARG A 88 16.41 -14.40 -0.48
N LEU A 89 15.97 -13.15 -0.40
CA LEU A 89 15.30 -12.44 -1.50
C LEU A 89 16.28 -12.07 -2.61
N ARG A 90 17.52 -11.69 -2.26
CA ARG A 90 18.56 -11.43 -3.27
C ARG A 90 18.93 -12.68 -4.07
N ARG A 91 19.02 -13.85 -3.41
CA ARG A 91 19.24 -15.13 -4.10
C ARG A 91 18.08 -15.47 -5.01
N LEU A 92 16.87 -15.32 -4.49
CA LEU A 92 15.65 -15.56 -5.23
C LEU A 92 15.56 -14.72 -6.51
N ALA A 93 15.91 -13.42 -6.44
CA ALA A 93 15.97 -12.57 -7.62
C ALA A 93 17.05 -13.01 -8.61
N LYS A 94 18.23 -13.38 -8.12
CA LYS A 94 19.33 -13.88 -8.96
C LYS A 94 18.95 -15.18 -9.68
N ASP A 95 18.31 -16.11 -8.97
CA ASP A 95 17.94 -17.42 -9.50
C ASP A 95 16.84 -17.32 -10.57
N ASP A 96 15.98 -16.30 -10.47
CA ASP A 96 14.89 -16.05 -11.42
C ASP A 96 15.23 -14.99 -12.48
N ASN A 97 16.45 -14.43 -12.46
CA ASN A 97 16.84 -13.25 -13.28
C ASN A 97 15.82 -12.09 -13.18
N ALA A 98 15.41 -11.80 -11.94
CA ALA A 98 14.40 -10.81 -11.61
C ALA A 98 15.01 -9.49 -11.12
N THR A 99 14.28 -8.41 -11.32
CA THR A 99 14.70 -7.04 -10.99
C THR A 99 13.86 -6.49 -9.84
N PHE A 100 14.49 -5.79 -8.90
CA PHE A 100 13.80 -5.12 -7.80
C PHE A 100 13.48 -3.67 -8.14
N TYR A 101 12.26 -3.27 -7.82
CA TYR A 101 11.76 -1.91 -7.93
C TYR A 101 11.30 -1.40 -6.57
N ALA A 102 11.71 -0.20 -6.21
CA ALA A 102 11.18 0.53 -5.07
C ALA A 102 9.88 1.18 -5.51
N THR A 103 8.77 0.90 -4.82
CA THR A 103 7.46 1.44 -5.19
C THR A 103 7.17 2.66 -4.33
N ILE A 104 6.68 2.45 -3.11
CA ILE A 104 6.29 3.51 -2.19
C ILE A 104 6.74 3.20 -0.76
N ALA A 105 6.95 4.25 0.02
CA ALA A 105 7.00 4.17 1.46
C ALA A 105 5.67 4.67 2.05
N ILE A 106 5.09 3.92 2.98
CA ILE A 106 3.86 4.29 3.69
C ILE A 106 4.11 4.34 5.20
N LYS A 107 3.28 5.08 5.93
CA LYS A 107 3.39 5.18 7.39
C LYS A 107 3.15 3.83 8.07
N GLY A 108 3.98 3.47 9.03
CA GLY A 108 3.76 2.36 9.96
C GLY A 108 3.71 2.85 11.41
N ILE A 109 3.80 1.91 12.35
CA ILE A 109 3.83 2.20 13.79
C ILE A 109 5.24 2.63 14.19
N ASN A 110 5.45 3.95 14.34
CA ASN A 110 6.74 4.56 14.68
C ASN A 110 7.89 4.18 13.72
N GLU A 111 7.56 3.86 12.47
CA GLU A 111 8.50 3.54 11.39
C GLU A 111 7.82 3.70 10.03
N ASN A 112 8.60 3.74 8.95
CA ASN A 112 8.08 3.62 7.58
C ASN A 112 8.05 2.16 7.13
N LEU A 113 7.03 1.82 6.34
CA LEU A 113 6.89 0.53 5.66
C LEU A 113 7.20 0.73 4.18
N TYR A 114 8.17 -0.01 3.67
CA TYR A 114 8.67 0.13 2.30
C TYR A 114 8.15 -1.03 1.45
N LEU A 115 7.48 -0.72 0.33
CA LEU A 115 6.96 -1.72 -0.59
C LEU A 115 7.91 -1.86 -1.78
N THR A 116 8.42 -3.08 -2.03
CA THR A 116 9.23 -3.36 -3.22
C THR A 116 8.51 -4.34 -4.12
N ARG A 117 8.60 -4.14 -5.44
CA ARG A 117 8.19 -5.11 -6.45
C ARG A 117 9.41 -5.89 -6.94
N LEU A 118 9.28 -7.20 -7.07
CA LEU A 118 10.25 -8.08 -7.70
C LEU A 118 9.63 -8.56 -9.00
N ASP A 119 10.13 -8.04 -10.12
CA ASP A 119 9.66 -8.38 -11.46
C ASP A 119 10.54 -9.50 -12.04
N GLY A 120 9.98 -10.69 -12.20
CA GLY A 120 10.68 -11.87 -12.69
C GLY A 120 9.87 -12.62 -13.75
N PRO A 121 10.53 -13.33 -14.70
CA PRO A 121 9.85 -14.03 -15.78
C PRO A 121 8.84 -15.09 -15.32
N ARG A 122 9.07 -15.71 -14.16
CA ARG A 122 8.19 -16.75 -13.59
C ARG A 122 7.28 -16.19 -12.51
N ARG A 123 7.78 -15.21 -11.75
CA ARG A 123 7.07 -14.67 -10.60
C ARG A 123 7.25 -13.16 -10.46
N ASP A 124 6.12 -12.47 -10.41
CA ASP A 124 6.03 -11.11 -9.88
C ASP A 124 5.63 -11.17 -8.40
N GLN A 125 6.21 -10.32 -7.56
CA GLN A 125 5.97 -10.32 -6.12
C GLN A 125 6.14 -8.92 -5.53
N ILE A 126 5.19 -8.50 -4.67
CA ILE A 126 5.30 -7.29 -3.86
C ILE A 126 5.52 -7.67 -2.40
N ASP A 127 6.59 -7.14 -1.83
CA ASP A 127 7.00 -7.37 -0.45
C ASP A 127 7.04 -6.07 0.35
N MET A 128 6.74 -6.19 1.64
CA MET A 128 6.83 -5.12 2.63
C MET A 128 8.06 -5.29 3.51
N PHE A 129 8.75 -4.17 3.75
CA PHE A 129 9.93 -4.10 4.60
C PHE A 129 9.84 -2.97 5.62
N ALA A 130 10.68 -3.06 6.65
CA ALA A 130 11.00 -1.94 7.53
C ALA A 130 12.51 -1.92 7.83
N ILE A 131 13.04 -0.75 8.17
CA ILE A 131 14.41 -0.62 8.67
C ILE A 131 14.36 -0.72 10.19
N ARG A 132 15.00 -1.76 10.75
CA ARG A 132 15.07 -1.99 12.20
C ARG A 132 16.48 -2.40 12.58
N ASP A 133 17.03 -1.74 13.60
CA ASP A 133 18.39 -1.97 14.08
C ASP A 133 19.44 -1.84 12.95
N GLY A 134 19.30 -0.82 12.10
CA GLY A 134 20.17 -0.57 10.94
C GLY A 134 20.09 -1.62 9.82
N LYS A 135 19.02 -2.44 9.79
CA LYS A 135 18.86 -3.53 8.82
C LYS A 135 17.48 -3.50 8.17
N VAL A 136 17.44 -3.73 6.87
CA VAL A 136 16.18 -3.96 6.15
C VAL A 136 15.62 -5.34 6.52
N LYS A 137 14.44 -5.36 7.11
CA LYS A 137 13.71 -6.56 7.54
C LYS A 137 12.51 -6.77 6.63
N HIS A 138 12.39 -7.97 6.07
CA HIS A 138 11.15 -8.40 5.43
C HIS A 138 10.08 -8.60 6.50
N LEU A 139 8.90 -8.03 6.28
CA LEU A 139 7.75 -8.13 7.18
C LEU A 139 6.69 -9.07 6.64
N LYS A 140 6.37 -8.95 5.35
CA LYS A 140 5.24 -9.63 4.73
C LYS A 140 5.37 -9.62 3.21
N THR A 141 4.95 -10.70 2.56
CA THR A 141 4.63 -10.68 1.12
C THR A 141 3.17 -10.25 0.97
N LEU A 142 2.94 -9.20 0.20
CA LEU A 142 1.64 -8.56 0.03
C LEU A 142 0.94 -9.04 -1.24
N ALA A 143 1.68 -9.21 -2.32
CA ALA A 143 1.11 -9.77 -3.54
C ALA A 143 2.12 -10.67 -4.24
N TYR A 144 1.62 -11.64 -5.00
CA TYR A 144 2.43 -12.37 -5.96
C TYR A 144 1.57 -13.01 -7.04
N LEU A 145 2.20 -13.31 -8.17
CA LEU A 145 1.69 -14.19 -9.21
C LEU A 145 2.83 -15.12 -9.57
N ASP A 146 2.69 -16.41 -9.26
CA ASP A 146 3.67 -17.46 -9.57
C ASP A 146 2.97 -18.52 -10.44
N CYS A 147 3.28 -18.52 -11.74
CA CYS A 147 2.74 -19.48 -12.69
C CYS A 147 3.79 -20.53 -13.04
N ALA A 148 3.48 -21.79 -12.77
CA ALA A 148 4.34 -22.94 -13.04
C ALA A 148 3.57 -23.99 -13.85
N GLY A 149 3.83 -24.05 -15.16
CA GLY A 149 3.09 -24.93 -16.05
C GLY A 149 1.65 -24.47 -16.21
N THR A 150 0.67 -25.35 -15.92
CA THR A 150 -0.77 -25.05 -16.05
C THR A 150 -1.41 -24.54 -14.76
N GLU A 151 -0.61 -24.29 -13.73
CA GLU A 151 -1.06 -23.85 -12.42
C GLU A 151 -0.49 -22.47 -12.10
N CYS A 152 -1.36 -21.58 -11.62
CA CYS A 152 -0.98 -20.26 -11.14
C CYS A 152 -1.42 -20.09 -9.69
N LEU A 153 -0.50 -19.57 -8.87
CA LEU A 153 -0.79 -19.10 -7.52
C LEU A 153 -0.74 -17.59 -7.53
N GLN A 154 -1.82 -16.98 -7.07
CA GLN A 154 -1.90 -15.53 -6.97
C GLN A 154 -2.34 -15.13 -5.56
N MET A 155 -1.82 -14.02 -5.08
CA MET A 155 -2.29 -13.39 -3.85
C MET A 155 -2.32 -11.88 -4.02
N ASP A 156 -3.37 -11.29 -3.47
CA ASP A 156 -3.56 -9.85 -3.35
C ASP A 156 -3.66 -9.51 -1.86
N SER A 157 -3.34 -8.26 -1.52
CA SER A 157 -3.60 -7.71 -0.19
C SER A 157 -4.30 -6.37 -0.26
N TYR A 158 -5.07 -6.05 0.76
CA TYR A 158 -5.49 -4.68 1.06
C TYR A 158 -4.78 -4.23 2.33
N ILE A 159 -4.22 -3.02 2.30
CA ILE A 159 -3.67 -2.31 3.45
C ILE A 159 -4.69 -1.25 3.85
N THR A 160 -5.30 -1.39 5.01
CA THR A 160 -6.30 -0.45 5.53
C THR A 160 -6.49 -0.63 7.02
N ASP A 161 -7.12 0.32 7.70
CA ASP A 161 -7.49 0.22 9.11
C ASP A 161 -8.88 -0.44 9.23
N VAL A 162 -8.92 -1.73 9.58
CA VAL A 162 -10.16 -2.50 9.68
C VAL A 162 -10.75 -2.38 11.09
N ASN A 163 -9.89 -2.32 12.11
CA ASN A 163 -10.29 -2.32 13.51
C ASN A 163 -10.49 -0.92 14.12
N LEU A 164 -10.25 0.13 13.34
CA LEU A 164 -10.36 1.55 13.71
C LEU A 164 -9.38 1.98 14.80
N ASP A 165 -8.22 1.32 14.90
CA ASP A 165 -7.16 1.64 15.85
C ASP A 165 -6.10 2.61 15.30
N THR A 166 -6.32 3.12 14.08
CA THR A 166 -5.45 4.03 13.31
C THR A 166 -4.15 3.41 12.79
N ASN A 167 -3.92 2.12 13.03
CA ASN A 167 -2.82 1.38 12.43
C ASN A 167 -3.33 0.55 11.25
N PHE A 168 -2.42 0.22 10.34
CA PHE A 168 -2.79 -0.63 9.21
C PHE A 168 -2.97 -2.09 9.65
N ASP A 169 -4.06 -2.67 9.16
CA ASP A 169 -4.35 -4.09 9.05
C ASP A 169 -4.09 -4.58 7.61
N LEU A 170 -4.05 -5.89 7.43
CA LEU A 170 -3.98 -6.54 6.13
C LEU A 170 -5.16 -7.47 5.92
N ILE A 171 -5.81 -7.36 4.77
CA ILE A 171 -6.73 -8.38 4.25
C ILE A 171 -6.00 -9.05 3.09
N GLN A 172 -5.85 -10.37 3.11
CA GLN A 172 -5.21 -11.12 2.03
C GLN A 172 -6.20 -12.11 1.41
N ILE A 173 -6.21 -12.16 0.08
CA ILE A 173 -6.90 -13.19 -0.69
C ILE A 173 -5.84 -13.91 -1.51
N ALA A 174 -5.81 -15.23 -1.42
CA ALA A 174 -4.94 -16.07 -2.24
C ALA A 174 -5.79 -17.05 -3.04
N ARG A 175 -5.48 -17.20 -4.33
CA ARG A 175 -6.14 -18.14 -5.24
C ARG A 175 -5.13 -19.09 -5.86
N ARG A 176 -5.57 -20.32 -6.08
CA ARG A 176 -4.91 -21.29 -6.95
C ARG A 176 -5.81 -21.55 -8.15
N SER A 177 -5.32 -21.24 -9.34
CA SER A 177 -6.04 -21.50 -10.58
C SER A 177 -5.30 -22.48 -11.48
N THR A 178 -6.06 -23.17 -12.31
CA THR A 178 -5.52 -24.02 -13.37
C THR A 178 -6.23 -23.72 -14.69
N GLU A 179 -5.54 -23.87 -15.81
CA GLU A 179 -6.14 -23.63 -17.14
C GLU A 179 -7.40 -24.49 -17.38
N ALA A 180 -7.41 -25.73 -16.88
CA ALA A 180 -8.51 -26.66 -17.13
C ALA A 180 -9.77 -26.39 -16.29
N ASN A 181 -9.61 -25.89 -15.05
CA ASN A 181 -10.70 -25.83 -14.07
C ASN A 181 -10.98 -24.41 -13.54
N GLY A 182 -10.25 -23.39 -14.00
CA GLY A 182 -10.30 -22.06 -13.42
C GLY A 182 -9.79 -22.06 -11.97
N THR A 183 -10.39 -21.24 -11.10
CA THR A 183 -10.06 -21.17 -9.68
C THR A 183 -10.45 -22.45 -8.96
N THR A 184 -9.46 -23.10 -8.35
CA THR A 184 -9.60 -24.39 -7.64
C THR A 184 -9.57 -24.27 -6.13
N ASP A 185 -9.00 -23.17 -5.60
CA ASP A 185 -8.93 -22.87 -4.17
C ASP A 185 -8.89 -21.35 -3.98
N GLU A 186 -9.57 -20.87 -2.94
CA GLU A 186 -9.53 -19.47 -2.49
C GLU A 186 -9.41 -19.45 -0.97
N ARG A 187 -8.37 -18.75 -0.48
CA ARG A 187 -8.15 -18.53 0.94
C ARG A 187 -8.18 -17.05 1.25
N ARG A 188 -8.98 -16.68 2.24
CA ARG A 188 -9.02 -15.34 2.81
C ARG A 188 -8.36 -15.33 4.19
N SER A 189 -7.64 -14.28 4.53
CA SER A 189 -7.00 -14.14 5.83
C SER A 189 -6.87 -12.67 6.21
N VAL A 190 -7.06 -12.37 7.48
CA VAL A 190 -6.97 -11.01 8.01
C VAL A 190 -5.86 -10.96 9.05
N TYR A 191 -5.12 -9.87 9.06
CA TYR A 191 -4.02 -9.64 9.99
C TYR A 191 -4.11 -8.27 10.59
N TYR A 192 -3.84 -8.16 11.88
CA TYR A 192 -3.58 -6.86 12.50
C TYR A 192 -2.10 -6.68 12.79
N MET A 193 -1.63 -5.44 12.79
CA MET A 193 -0.27 -5.13 13.24
C MET A 193 -0.27 -4.99 14.77
N SER A 194 0.42 -5.89 15.47
CA SER A 194 0.62 -5.74 16.91
C SER A 194 1.43 -4.47 17.21
N PRO A 195 0.92 -3.51 17.99
CA PRO A 195 1.63 -2.25 18.28
C PRO A 195 2.96 -2.47 18.99
N ASP A 196 2.97 -3.39 19.97
CA ASP A 196 4.16 -3.67 20.79
C ASP A 196 5.28 -4.32 19.99
N SER A 197 4.94 -5.26 19.10
CA SER A 197 5.92 -6.08 18.39
C SER A 197 6.16 -5.63 16.95
N ARG A 198 5.29 -4.77 16.41
CA ARG A 198 5.26 -4.33 15.01
C ARG A 198 5.32 -5.53 14.05
N ARG A 199 4.52 -6.55 14.35
CA ARG A 199 4.40 -7.81 13.61
C ARG A 199 2.94 -8.09 13.26
N TRP A 200 2.73 -8.60 12.06
CA TRP A 200 1.44 -9.08 11.58
C TRP A 200 1.00 -10.35 12.30
N ARG A 201 -0.24 -10.39 12.79
CA ARG A 201 -0.85 -11.55 13.42
C ARG A 201 -2.18 -11.87 12.77
N VAL A 202 -2.38 -13.14 12.39
CA VAL A 202 -3.69 -13.61 11.91
C VAL A 202 -4.74 -13.37 13.00
N THR A 203 -5.93 -12.96 12.59
CA THR A 203 -7.08 -12.82 13.46
C THR A 203 -8.37 -13.23 12.74
N GLU A 204 -9.33 -13.72 13.50
CA GLU A 204 -10.72 -13.96 13.07
C GLU A 204 -11.68 -12.91 13.64
N GLU A 205 -11.16 -11.97 14.44
CA GLU A 205 -11.96 -11.04 15.27
C GLU A 205 -12.34 -9.75 14.53
N LEU A 206 -11.96 -9.62 13.26
CA LEU A 206 -12.16 -8.38 12.49
C LEU A 206 -13.34 -8.50 11.53
N ASP A 207 -14.26 -7.55 11.66
CA ASP A 207 -15.38 -7.38 10.72
C ASP A 207 -14.86 -6.76 9.41
N VAL A 208 -14.43 -7.63 8.51
CA VAL A 208 -13.95 -7.21 7.19
C VAL A 208 -15.12 -6.94 6.24
N PRO A 209 -15.14 -5.79 5.54
CA PRO A 209 -16.17 -5.47 4.55
C PRO A 209 -15.95 -6.25 3.24
N TRP A 210 -16.13 -7.57 3.28
CA TRP A 210 -15.81 -8.48 2.16
C TRP A 210 -16.50 -8.13 0.83
N GLU A 211 -17.63 -7.42 0.87
CA GLU A 211 -18.34 -6.97 -0.33
C GLU A 211 -17.53 -5.93 -1.14
N GLY A 212 -16.68 -5.15 -0.48
CA GLY A 212 -15.82 -4.15 -1.11
C GLY A 212 -14.42 -4.65 -1.46
N ILE A 213 -14.09 -5.89 -1.13
CA ILE A 213 -12.78 -6.49 -1.36
C ILE A 213 -12.83 -7.31 -2.65
N GLN A 214 -12.13 -6.84 -3.67
CA GLN A 214 -12.06 -7.46 -4.98
C GLN A 214 -10.71 -8.16 -5.17
N PHE A 215 -10.68 -9.18 -6.03
CA PHE A 215 -9.45 -9.83 -6.42
C PHE A 215 -9.08 -9.34 -7.81
N HIS A 216 -7.84 -8.93 -8.02
CA HIS A 216 -7.37 -8.53 -9.33
C HIS A 216 -7.31 -9.76 -10.25
N GLU A 217 -7.95 -9.68 -11.41
CA GLU A 217 -7.91 -10.72 -12.43
C GLU A 217 -7.19 -10.15 -13.66
N PRO A 218 -5.92 -10.53 -13.91
CA PRO A 218 -5.14 -10.00 -15.04
C PRO A 218 -5.89 -10.20 -16.37
N GLY A 219 -6.07 -9.12 -17.13
CA GLY A 219 -6.73 -9.17 -18.44
C GLY A 219 -8.27 -9.24 -18.43
N SER A 220 -8.91 -9.07 -17.26
CA SER A 220 -10.37 -8.98 -17.15
C SER A 220 -10.96 -7.59 -17.45
N GLU A 221 -10.13 -6.61 -17.81
CA GLU A 221 -10.58 -5.33 -18.35
C GLU A 221 -11.03 -5.47 -19.82
N GLN A 222 -12.08 -6.24 -20.04
CA GLN A 222 -12.98 -6.10 -21.17
C GLN A 222 -14.42 -6.05 -20.64
N ASP A 223 -15.13 -5.01 -21.08
CA ASP A 223 -16.57 -4.74 -20.91
C ASP A 223 -16.98 -3.90 -19.68
N ASN A 224 -16.74 -2.58 -19.78
CA ASN A 224 -17.73 -1.56 -19.42
C ASN A 224 -17.74 -0.43 -20.45
#